data_AF-A0A3C2B8X6-F1
#
_entry.id   AF-A0A3C2B8X6-F1
#
_cell.length_a   1.000
_cell.length_b   1.000
_cell.length_c   1.000
_cell.angle_alpha   90.00
_cell.angle_beta   90.00
_cell.angle_gamma   90.00
#
_symmetry.space_group_name_H-M   'P 1'
#
loop_
_entity.id
_entity.type
_entity.pdbx_description
1 polymer ?
#
loop_
_entity_poly.entity_id
_entity_poly.type
_entity_poly.pdbx_seq_one_letter_code
_entity_poly.pdbx_strand_id
1 'polypeptide(L)'
;TPPAELADVPLETYHYHSRSVRRVACNWKAYGDNFLEGYHLPTTHPAMSRDADAMNYRVDFKGDRRWNIHSMPPRDRSTFGVFGYF
;
A
#
# COMPACT_ATOMS: atom_id res chain seq x y z
N THR A 1 -9.95 18.12 3.51
CA THR A 1 -10.94 17.11 3.11
C THR A 1 -10.19 15.83 2.81
N PRO A 2 -10.69 14.66 3.22
CA PRO A 2 -10.12 13.38 2.79
C PRO A 2 -10.03 13.29 1.25
N PRO A 3 -9.12 12.47 0.71
CA PRO A 3 -9.10 12.18 -0.72
C PRO A 3 -10.46 11.61 -1.18
N ALA A 4 -10.89 12.00 -2.39
CA ALA A 4 -12.20 11.62 -2.93
C ALA A 4 -12.32 10.09 -3.12
N GLU A 5 -11.19 9.41 -3.28
CA GLU A 5 -11.06 7.95 -3.38
C GLU A 5 -11.55 7.20 -2.14
N LEU A 6 -11.68 7.90 -1.01
CA LEU A 6 -12.17 7.34 0.25
C LEU A 6 -13.63 7.70 0.54
N ALA A 7 -14.31 8.44 -0.34
CA ALA A 7 -15.67 8.93 -0.09
C ALA A 7 -16.66 7.80 0.19
N ASP A 8 -16.51 6.67 -0.48
CA ASP A 8 -17.38 5.49 -0.35
C ASP A 8 -16.82 4.43 0.61
N VAL A 9 -15.70 4.71 1.29
CA VAL A 9 -15.08 3.80 2.25
C VAL A 9 -15.54 4.18 3.67
N PRO A 10 -16.35 3.36 4.35
CA PRO A 10 -16.89 3.69 5.67
C PRO A 10 -15.85 3.44 6.77
N LEU A 11 -14.72 4.16 6.73
CA LEU A 11 -13.57 3.98 7.62
C LEU A 11 -13.95 4.01 9.10
N GLU A 12 -14.91 4.87 9.48
CA GLU A 12 -15.39 5.01 10.86
C GLU A 12 -16.12 3.76 11.39
N THR A 13 -16.51 2.84 10.52
CA THR A 13 -17.16 1.57 10.92
C THR A 13 -16.15 0.47 11.22
N TYR A 14 -14.87 0.68 10.91
CA TYR A 14 -13.84 -0.33 11.13
C TYR A 14 -13.62 -0.51 12.63
N HIS A 15 -13.50 -1.76 13.05
CA HIS A 15 -13.15 -2.12 14.42
C HIS A 15 -11.82 -2.88 14.42
N TYR A 16 -11.09 -2.76 15.53
CA TYR A 16 -9.85 -3.50 15.71
C TYR A 16 -10.11 -5.01 15.63
N HIS A 17 -9.41 -5.68 14.70
CA HIS A 17 -9.46 -7.14 14.56
C HIS A 17 -8.31 -7.82 15.32
N SER A 18 -7.06 -7.41 15.04
CA SER A 18 -5.86 -8.08 15.57
C SER A 18 -4.61 -7.22 15.44
N ARG A 19 -3.57 -7.50 16.24
CA ARG A 19 -2.25 -6.86 16.17
C ARG A 19 -1.15 -7.91 16.17
N SER A 20 -0.25 -7.81 15.20
CA SER A 20 1.03 -8.53 15.20
C SER A 20 2.16 -7.53 15.45
N VAL A 21 3.07 -7.84 16.37
CA VAL A 21 4.21 -6.97 16.70
C VAL A 21 5.50 -7.69 16.35
N ARG A 22 6.38 -7.01 15.61
CA ARG A 22 7.70 -7.52 15.24
C ARG A 22 8.77 -6.49 15.63
N ARG A 23 9.86 -6.97 16.24
CA ARG A 23 11.05 -6.16 16.47
C ARG A 23 12.00 -6.37 15.30
N VAL A 24 12.25 -5.31 14.55
CA VAL A 24 13.14 -5.35 13.38
C VAL A 24 14.38 -4.52 13.70
N ALA A 25 15.56 -5.12 13.57
CA ALA A 25 16.85 -4.46 13.79
C ALA A 25 17.24 -3.62 12.56
N CYS A 26 16.48 -2.58 12.26
CA CYS A 26 16.73 -1.67 11.14
C CYS A 26 16.46 -0.22 11.52
N ASN A 27 16.99 0.71 10.73
CA ASN A 27 16.59 2.11 10.85
C ASN A 27 15.13 2.26 10.40
N TRP A 28 14.34 3.03 11.15
CA TRP A 28 12.92 3.23 10.84
C TRP A 28 12.68 3.79 9.44
N LYS A 29 13.60 4.61 8.90
CA LYS A 29 13.50 5.16 7.54
C LYS A 29 13.58 4.07 6.47
N ALA A 30 14.49 3.12 6.63
CA ALA A 30 14.63 2.01 5.70
C ALA A 30 13.36 1.13 5.67
N TYR A 31 12.69 0.98 6.80
CA TYR A 31 11.40 0.29 6.85
C TYR A 31 10.29 1.08 6.15
N GLY A 32 10.31 2.41 6.24
CA GLY A 32 9.43 3.29 5.46
C GLY A 32 9.68 3.16 3.95
N ASP A 33 10.95 3.26 3.52
CA ASP A 33 11.33 3.13 2.11
C ASP A 33 10.92 1.77 1.53
N ASN A 34 11.06 0.68 2.31
CA ASN A 34 10.60 -0.65 1.94
C ASN A 34 9.10 -0.73 1.63
N PHE A 35 8.27 0.04 2.34
CA PHE A 35 6.82 0.00 2.14
C PHE A 35 6.36 0.87 0.96
N LEU A 36 7.14 1.88 0.59
CA LEU A 36 6.77 2.89 -0.41
C LEU A 36 7.33 2.58 -1.81
N GLU A 37 7.46 1.29 -2.15
CA GLU A 37 7.88 0.83 -3.47
C GLU A 37 7.22 -0.52 -3.83
N GLY A 38 7.48 -1.01 -5.04
CA GLY A 38 7.13 -2.38 -5.47
C GLY A 38 8.33 -3.22 -5.93
N TYR A 39 9.54 -2.67 -5.99
CA TYR A 39 10.68 -3.26 -6.69
C TYR A 39 11.14 -4.59 -6.07
N HIS A 40 11.07 -4.75 -4.75
CA HIS A 40 11.48 -5.99 -4.08
C HIS A 40 10.42 -7.12 -4.09
N LEU A 41 9.20 -6.85 -4.56
CA LEU A 41 8.11 -7.84 -4.54
C LEU A 41 8.49 -9.15 -5.26
N PRO A 42 8.96 -9.14 -6.52
CA PRO A 42 9.22 -10.37 -7.28
C PRO A 42 10.19 -11.34 -6.60
N THR A 43 11.15 -10.81 -5.82
CA THR A 43 12.19 -11.61 -5.18
C THR A 43 11.85 -12.00 -3.75
N THR A 44 11.11 -11.15 -3.02
CA THR A 44 10.89 -11.29 -1.57
C THR A 44 9.47 -11.75 -1.23
N HIS A 45 8.48 -11.47 -2.10
CA HIS A 45 7.06 -11.74 -1.85
C HIS A 45 6.40 -12.55 -2.98
N PRO A 46 6.75 -13.84 -3.16
CA PRO A 46 6.24 -14.66 -4.26
C PRO A 46 4.71 -14.74 -4.33
N ALA A 47 4.02 -14.68 -3.18
CA ALA A 47 2.56 -14.67 -3.15
C ALA A 47 2.00 -13.35 -3.70
N MET A 48 2.47 -12.21 -3.17
CA MET A 48 2.03 -10.89 -3.60
C MET A 48 2.38 -10.60 -5.07
N SER A 49 3.51 -11.11 -5.56
CA SER A 49 3.91 -10.96 -6.96
C SER A 49 3.03 -11.72 -7.95
N ARG A 50 2.31 -12.76 -7.51
CA ARG A 50 1.29 -13.39 -8.37
C ARG A 50 0.06 -12.52 -8.50
N ASP A 51 -0.24 -11.75 -7.46
CA ASP A 51 -1.50 -11.04 -7.32
C ASP A 51 -1.42 -9.57 -7.78
N ALA A 52 -0.22 -8.99 -7.80
CA ALA A 52 0.00 -7.57 -8.03
C ALA A 52 1.08 -7.31 -9.10
N ASP A 53 0.83 -6.33 -9.96
CA ASP A 53 1.79 -5.89 -10.96
C ASP A 53 2.70 -4.79 -10.45
N ALA A 54 3.75 -5.20 -9.75
CA ALA A 54 4.76 -4.30 -9.20
C ALA A 54 5.51 -3.45 -10.24
N MET A 55 5.59 -3.92 -11.50
CA MET A 55 6.25 -3.17 -12.57
C MET A 55 5.44 -1.95 -13.00
N ASN A 56 4.14 -1.93 -12.71
CA ASN A 56 3.22 -0.82 -12.99
C ASN A 56 2.84 -0.05 -11.73
N TYR A 57 3.70 -0.07 -10.71
CA TYR A 57 3.59 0.78 -9.53
C TYR A 57 3.55 2.26 -9.89
N ARG A 58 2.61 3.00 -9.31
CA ARG A 58 2.42 4.45 -9.55
C ARG A 58 2.19 5.19 -8.24
N VAL A 59 2.62 6.45 -8.24
CA VAL A 59 2.30 7.41 -7.19
C VAL A 59 1.60 8.59 -7.82
N ASP A 60 0.35 8.81 -7.41
CA ASP A 60 -0.48 9.90 -7.88
C ASP A 60 -0.55 11.01 -6.83
N PHE A 61 -0.22 12.23 -7.27
CA PHE A 61 -0.34 13.44 -6.46
C PHE A 61 -1.46 14.31 -7.01
N LYS A 62 -2.51 14.55 -6.20
CA LYS A 62 -3.70 15.30 -6.61
C LYS A 62 -3.77 16.73 -6.06
N GLY A 63 -2.61 17.32 -5.73
CA GLY A 63 -2.49 18.74 -5.38
C GLY A 63 -2.53 19.07 -3.88
N ASP A 64 -2.96 18.14 -3.02
CA ASP A 64 -2.93 18.30 -1.57
C ASP A 64 -1.68 17.63 -0.98
N ARG A 65 -0.84 18.42 -0.29
CA ARG A 65 0.45 17.97 0.26
C ARG A 65 0.33 16.96 1.41
N ARG A 66 -0.87 16.75 1.95
CA ARG A 66 -1.08 15.86 3.10
C ARG A 66 -1.06 14.39 2.72
N TRP A 67 -1.29 14.07 1.45
CA TRP A 67 -1.43 12.69 1.00
C TRP A 67 -0.96 12.51 -0.44
N ASN A 68 -0.62 11.27 -0.75
CA ASN A 68 -0.34 10.78 -2.09
C ASN A 68 -0.99 9.39 -2.19
N ILE A 69 -1.28 8.94 -3.41
CA ILE A 69 -1.96 7.66 -3.62
C ILE A 69 -0.97 6.74 -4.30
N HIS A 70 -0.64 5.64 -3.63
CA HIS A 70 0.20 4.60 -4.18
C HIS A 70 -0.68 3.48 -4.74
N SER A 71 -0.44 3.07 -5.98
CA SER A 71 -1.27 2.07 -6.66
C SER A 71 -0.40 1.08 -7.42
N MET A 72 -0.88 -0.17 -7.44
CA MET A 72 -0.34 -1.23 -8.29
C MET A 72 -1.53 -2.00 -8.84
N PRO A 73 -1.63 -2.18 -10.17
CA PRO A 73 -2.71 -2.95 -10.76
C PRO A 73 -2.72 -4.39 -10.25
N PRO A 74 -3.91 -5.02 -10.06
CA PRO A 74 -4.00 -6.45 -9.87
C PRO A 74 -3.49 -7.19 -11.10
N ARG A 75 -2.95 -8.39 -10.89
CA ARG A 75 -2.77 -9.37 -11.97
C ARG A 75 -3.99 -10.28 -12.06
N ASP A 76 -4.38 -10.62 -13.28
CA ASP A 76 -5.47 -11.55 -13.58
C ASP A 76 -6.80 -11.20 -12.86
N ARG A 77 -7.36 -12.15 -12.09
CA ARG A 77 -8.60 -11.99 -11.32
C ARG A 77 -8.35 -11.64 -9.85
N SER A 78 -7.15 -11.17 -9.51
CA SER A 78 -6.80 -10.74 -8.16
C SER A 78 -7.60 -9.51 -7.75
N THR A 79 -7.93 -9.40 -6.46
CA THR A 79 -8.57 -8.21 -5.87
C THR A 79 -7.54 -7.20 -5.34
N PHE A 80 -6.25 -7.39 -5.61
CA PHE A 80 -5.18 -6.48 -5.19
C PHE A 80 -5.30 -5.13 -5.91
N GLY A 81 -5.51 -4.01 -5.20
CA GLY A 81 -5.84 -2.74 -5.87
C GLY A 81 -5.06 -1.51 -5.42
N VAL A 82 -4.94 -1.26 -4.11
CA VAL A 82 -4.38 -0.01 -3.57
C VAL A 82 -3.74 -0.28 -2.20
N PHE A 83 -2.57 0.29 -1.95
CA PHE A 83 -1.94 0.37 -0.62
C PHE A 83 -1.50 1.83 -0.41
N GLY A 84 -1.68 2.40 0.77
CA GLY A 84 -1.32 3.80 1.01
C GLY A 84 -1.24 4.13 2.50
N TYR A 85 -0.46 5.16 2.82
CA TYR A 85 -0.44 5.79 4.14
C TYR A 85 -1.46 6.92 4.14
N PHE A 86 -2.35 6.96 5.15
CA PHE A 86 -3.33 8.03 5.33
C PHE A 86 -2.77 9.17 6.20
#